data_AF-A0A355D7N3-F1
#
_entry.id   AF-A0A355D7N3-F1
#
_cell.length_a   1.000
_cell.length_b   1.000
_cell.length_c   1.000
_cell.angle_alpha   90.00
_cell.angle_beta   90.00
_cell.angle_gamma   90.00
#
_symmetry.space_group_name_H-M   'P 1'
#
loop_
_entity.id
_entity.type
_entity.pdbx_description
1 polymer ?
#
loop_
_entity_poly.entity_id
_entity_poly.type
_entity_poly.pdbx_seq_one_letter_code
_entity_poly.pdbx_strand_id
1 'polypeptide(L)'
;IIPISKVSFGFASGGSEFKDTNLDSSNRHPFAGGSGAGISLKPVGFLVVHKNTIRFLSVTEYNPYDKIMDAMPQAIDMISGLFNRDKVNGDNYSEVYNPCDPCD
;
A
#
# COMPACT_ATOMS: atom_id res chain seq x y z
N ILE A 1 -37.08 -7.66 -5.65
CA ILE A 1 -35.61 -7.92 -5.65
C ILE A 1 -35.00 -6.99 -4.62
N ILE A 2 -34.17 -7.51 -3.72
CA ILE A 2 -33.58 -6.75 -2.60
C ILE A 2 -32.05 -6.82 -2.73
N PRO A 3 -31.36 -5.68 -2.89
CA PRO A 3 -29.89 -5.66 -2.92
C PRO A 3 -29.32 -5.87 -1.51
N ILE A 4 -28.27 -6.68 -1.41
CA ILE A 4 -27.55 -6.96 -0.16
C ILE A 4 -26.09 -6.56 -0.35
N SER A 5 -25.59 -5.70 0.54
CA SER A 5 -24.20 -5.25 0.55
C SER A 5 -23.58 -5.45 1.94
N LYS A 6 -22.29 -5.80 1.97
CA LYS A 6 -21.47 -5.82 3.17
C LYS A 6 -20.82 -4.46 3.33
N VAL A 7 -20.98 -3.87 4.50
CA VAL A 7 -20.32 -2.61 4.87
C VAL A 7 -19.31 -2.91 5.96
N SER A 8 -18.10 -2.37 5.82
CA SER A 8 -17.05 -2.40 6.84
C SER A 8 -16.61 -0.98 7.16
N PHE A 9 -16.40 -0.69 8.44
CA PHE A 9 -15.85 0.56 8.93
C PHE A 9 -14.56 0.25 9.67
N GLY A 10 -13.52 1.02 9.40
CA GLY A 10 -12.23 0.91 10.08
C GLY A 10 -11.81 2.26 10.61
N PHE A 11 -11.29 2.29 11.82
CA PHE A 11 -10.75 3.49 12.45
C PHE A 11 -9.40 3.12 13.04
N ALA A 12 -8.42 3.99 12.85
CA ALA A 12 -7.10 3.81 13.42
C ALA A 12 -6.62 5.17 13.94
N SER A 13 -5.97 5.16 15.09
CA SER A 13 -5.32 6.31 15.66
C SER A 13 -4.02 5.89 16.31
N GLY A 14 -3.03 6.76 16.28
CA GLY A 14 -1.75 6.52 16.92
C GLY A 14 -1.02 7.83 17.17
N GLY A 15 -0.08 7.80 18.10
CA GLY A 15 0.80 8.92 18.37
C GLY A 15 2.01 8.49 19.17
N SER A 16 3.04 9.32 19.15
CA SER A 16 4.30 9.11 19.84
C SER A 16 4.84 10.42 20.37
N GLU A 17 5.50 10.34 21.52
CA GLU A 17 6.24 11.45 22.12
C GLU A 17 7.71 11.32 21.74
N PHE A 18 8.34 12.44 21.40
CA PHE A 18 9.76 12.47 21.03
C PHE A 18 10.57 13.12 22.15
N LYS A 19 11.67 12.48 22.53
CA LYS A 19 12.62 13.06 23.49
C LYS A 19 13.61 13.90 22.70
N ASP A 20 13.58 15.20 22.91
CA ASP A 20 14.58 16.11 22.33
C ASP A 20 15.93 15.88 23.04
N THR A 21 16.97 15.57 22.27
CA THR A 21 18.31 15.29 22.81
C THR A 21 19.12 16.55 23.12
N ASN A 22 18.63 17.74 22.76
CA ASN A 22 19.39 19.00 22.87
C ASN A 22 18.73 20.13 23.68
N LEU A 23 17.65 19.87 24.44
CA LEU A 23 16.99 20.89 25.25
C LEU A 23 16.94 20.48 26.73
N ASP A 24 17.95 20.88 27.48
CA ASP A 24 17.85 21.01 28.92
C ASP A 24 16.80 22.09 29.26
N SER A 25 15.96 21.78 30.26
CA SER A 25 15.15 22.73 31.08
C SER A 25 13.67 22.96 30.74
N SER A 26 13.04 22.27 29.80
CA SER A 26 11.57 22.24 29.75
C SER A 26 11.06 20.82 29.57
N ASN A 27 10.39 20.29 30.59
CA ASN A 27 9.94 18.89 30.71
C ASN A 27 8.77 18.56 29.76
N ARG A 28 8.77 19.13 28.55
CA ARG A 28 7.66 19.09 27.59
C ARG A 28 8.12 18.44 26.29
N HIS A 29 7.79 17.16 26.13
CA HIS A 29 8.06 16.40 24.92
C HIS A 29 7.06 16.78 23.82
N PRO A 30 7.51 17.09 22.58
CA PRO A 30 6.60 17.25 21.46
C PRO A 30 5.90 15.92 21.16
N PHE A 31 4.58 16.00 20.99
CA PHE A 31 3.73 14.87 20.63
C PHE A 31 3.44 14.92 19.12
N ALA A 32 3.64 13.82 18.40
CA ALA A 32 3.04 13.64 17.08
C ALA A 32 1.94 12.60 17.16
N GLY A 33 0.78 12.92 16.62
CA GLY A 33 -0.34 12.00 16.54
C GLY A 33 -1.03 12.11 15.19
N GLY A 34 -1.76 11.05 14.84
CA GLY A 34 -2.58 10.97 13.65
C GLY A 34 -3.74 10.01 13.84
N SER A 35 -4.82 10.26 13.12
CA SER A 35 -5.99 9.40 13.09
C SER A 35 -6.52 9.30 11.67
N GLY A 36 -7.11 8.15 11.34
CA GLY A 36 -7.75 7.89 10.06
C GLY A 36 -8.97 7.01 10.21
N ALA A 37 -9.91 7.15 9.28
CA ALA A 37 -11.09 6.33 9.16
C ALA A 37 -11.24 5.85 7.71
N GLY A 38 -11.85 4.69 7.54
CA GLY A 38 -12.15 4.11 6.24
C GLY A 38 -13.50 3.43 6.24
N ILE A 39 -14.20 3.52 5.12
CA ILE A 39 -15.43 2.79 4.85
C ILE A 39 -15.24 1.92 3.61
N SER A 40 -15.76 0.70 3.65
CA SER A 40 -15.77 -0.21 2.50
C SER A 40 -17.18 -0.75 2.29
N LEU A 41 -17.68 -0.61 1.06
CA LEU A 41 -18.96 -1.13 0.61
C LEU A 41 -18.71 -2.22 -0.43
N LYS A 42 -19.10 -3.45 -0.14
CA LYS A 42 -19.00 -4.58 -1.07
C LYS A 42 -20.39 -5.11 -1.41
N PRO A 43 -20.85 -5.01 -2.67
CA PRO A 43 -22.10 -5.65 -3.08
C PRO A 43 -21.93 -7.17 -2.99
N VAL A 44 -22.83 -7.83 -2.24
CA VAL A 44 -22.76 -9.28 -2.01
C VAL A 44 -23.71 -10.01 -2.95
N GLY A 45 -24.88 -9.43 -3.22
CA GLY A 45 -25.84 -10.07 -4.10
C GLY A 45 -27.23 -9.47 -4.04
N PHE A 46 -28.17 -10.19 -4.63
CA PHE A 46 -29.58 -9.84 -4.66
C PHE A 46 -30.43 -10.98 -4.09
N LEU A 47 -31.30 -10.65 -3.15
CA LEU A 47 -32.34 -11.55 -2.68
C LEU A 47 -33.60 -11.36 -3.54
N VAL A 48 -33.98 -12.39 -4.27
CA VAL A 48 -35.17 -12.43 -5.13
C VAL A 48 -36.27 -13.16 -4.38
N VAL A 49 -37.38 -12.47 -4.10
CA VAL A 49 -38.58 -13.04 -3.50
C VAL A 49 -39.65 -13.12 -4.58
N HIS A 50 -40.19 -14.31 -4.82
CA HIS A 50 -41.30 -14.54 -5.72
C HIS A 50 -42.31 -15.50 -5.06
N LYS A 51 -43.50 -15.00 -4.74
CA LYS A 51 -44.55 -15.75 -4.03
C LYS A 51 -43.98 -16.40 -2.75
N ASN A 52 -43.84 -17.74 -2.74
CA ASN A 52 -43.30 -18.53 -1.63
C ASN A 52 -41.84 -18.97 -1.82
N THR A 53 -41.14 -18.47 -2.84
CA THR A 53 -39.75 -18.84 -3.11
C THR A 53 -38.83 -17.65 -2.86
N ILE A 54 -37.78 -17.89 -2.08
CA ILE A 54 -36.70 -16.94 -1.83
C ILE A 54 -35.44 -17.51 -2.46
N ARG A 55 -34.80 -16.75 -3.35
CA ARG A 55 -33.55 -17.13 -4.02
C ARG A 55 -32.52 -16.03 -3.83
N PHE A 56 -31.32 -16.39 -3.38
CA PHE A 56 -30.20 -15.47 -3.33
C PHE A 56 -29.34 -15.60 -4.60
N LEU A 57 -28.99 -14.47 -5.22
CA LEU A 57 -28.10 -14.36 -6.36
C LEU A 57 -26.82 -13.66 -5.91
N SER A 58 -25.70 -14.38 -5.83
CA SER A 58 -24.39 -13.79 -5.49
C SER A 58 -23.87 -12.95 -6.67
N VAL A 59 -23.33 -11.77 -6.37
CA VAL A 59 -22.65 -10.92 -7.36
C VAL A 59 -21.17 -11.31 -7.52
N THR A 60 -20.60 -12.03 -6.54
CA THR A 60 -19.17 -12.35 -6.52
C THR A 60 -18.92 -13.86 -6.59
N GLU A 61 -18.54 -14.33 -7.77
CA GLU A 61 -17.60 -15.44 -7.96
C GLU A 61 -16.19 -14.83 -8.11
N TYR A 62 -15.64 -14.26 -7.04
CA TYR A 62 -14.32 -13.63 -7.09
C TYR A 62 -13.31 -14.60 -6.51
N ASN A 63 -12.61 -15.34 -7.36
CA ASN A 63 -11.47 -16.15 -6.95
C ASN A 63 -10.24 -15.20 -6.89
N PRO A 64 -9.81 -14.73 -5.71
CA PRO A 64 -8.73 -13.75 -5.61
C PRO A 64 -7.39 -14.24 -6.17
N TYR A 65 -7.26 -15.56 -6.36
CA TYR A 65 -6.10 -16.18 -6.99
C TYR A 65 -5.87 -15.70 -8.42
N ASP A 66 -6.93 -15.45 -9.21
CA ASP A 66 -6.77 -15.06 -10.63
C ASP A 66 -6.06 -13.71 -10.75
N LYS A 67 -6.44 -12.71 -9.92
CA LYS A 67 -5.76 -11.41 -9.92
C LYS A 67 -4.35 -11.44 -9.37
N ILE A 68 -4.06 -12.35 -8.44
CA ILE A 68 -2.71 -12.54 -7.91
C ILE A 68 -1.83 -13.16 -8.99
N MET A 69 -2.32 -14.15 -9.73
CA MET A 69 -1.60 -14.75 -10.85
C MET A 69 -1.31 -13.74 -11.97
N ASP A 70 -2.27 -12.86 -12.28
CA ASP A 70 -2.09 -11.80 -13.27
C ASP A 70 -1.06 -10.72 -12.85
N ALA A 71 -0.95 -10.44 -11.55
CA ALA A 71 -0.08 -9.39 -11.00
C ALA A 71 1.33 -9.87 -10.63
N MET A 72 1.54 -11.18 -10.45
CA MET A 72 2.84 -11.78 -10.12
C MET A 72 3.97 -11.45 -11.11
N PRO A 73 3.81 -11.58 -12.44
CA PRO A 73 4.94 -11.38 -13.36
C PRO A 73 5.48 -9.94 -13.32
N GLN A 74 4.59 -8.94 -13.29
CA GLN A 74 5.00 -7.53 -13.23
C GLN A 74 5.65 -7.16 -11.89
N ALA A 75 5.18 -7.75 -10.78
CA ALA A 75 5.77 -7.53 -9.47
C ALA A 75 7.20 -8.10 -9.38
N ILE A 76 7.47 -9.27 -9.98
CA ILE A 76 8.79 -9.89 -10.02
C ILE A 76 9.78 -9.05 -10.82
N ASP A 77 9.37 -8.52 -11.98
CA ASP A 77 10.22 -7.66 -12.82
C ASP A 77 10.60 -6.36 -12.10
N MET A 78 9.65 -5.75 -11.38
CA MET A 78 9.88 -4.51 -10.63
C MET A 78 10.82 -4.73 -9.44
N ILE A 79 10.67 -5.84 -8.70
CA ILE A 79 11.56 -6.19 -7.58
C ILE A 79 12.96 -6.52 -8.10
N SER A 80 13.07 -7.26 -9.21
CA SER A 80 14.35 -7.63 -9.83
C SER A 80 15.09 -6.40 -10.36
N GLY A 81 14.38 -5.43 -10.96
CA GLY A 81 14.96 -4.18 -11.45
C GLY A 81 15.48 -3.26 -10.35
N LEU A 82 14.89 -3.31 -9.16
CA LEU A 82 15.37 -2.59 -7.98
C LEU A 82 16.57 -3.32 -7.35
N PHE A 83 16.50 -4.64 -7.20
CA PHE A 83 17.57 -5.44 -6.57
C PHE A 83 18.86 -5.52 -7.41
N ASN A 84 18.77 -5.48 -8.74
CA ASN A 84 19.94 -5.41 -9.61
C ASN A 84 20.62 -4.04 -9.64
N ARG A 85 19.96 -2.96 -9.21
CA ARG A 85 20.60 -1.63 -9.09
C ARG A 85 21.47 -1.52 -7.84
N ASP A 86 21.19 -2.32 -6.80
CA ASP A 86 21.95 -2.31 -5.55
C ASP A 86 23.19 -3.24 -5.57
N LYS A 87 23.37 -4.07 -6.61
CA LYS A 87 24.56 -4.93 -6.78
C LYS A 87 25.68 -4.33 -7.64
N VAL A 88 25.55 -3.08 -8.11
CA VAL A 88 26.63 -2.37 -8.82
C VAL A 88 27.12 -1.18 -7.98
N ASN A 89 27.49 -1.43 -6.74
CA ASN A 89 28.37 -0.50 -6.02
C ASN A 89 29.21 -1.24 -4.96
N GLY A 90 30.43 -1.57 -5.33
CA GLY A 90 31.42 -2.27 -4.53
C GLY A 90 32.80 -2.21 -5.20
N ASP A 91 33.36 -1.00 -5.21
CA ASP A 91 34.78 -0.57 -5.23
C ASP A 91 35.82 -1.31 -6.10
N ASN A 92 36.44 -0.60 -7.05
CA ASN A 92 37.88 -0.23 -7.05
C ASN A 92 38.35 0.49 -8.34
N TYR A 93 39.38 1.32 -8.16
CA TYR A 93 39.93 2.40 -8.98
C TYR A 93 40.56 2.02 -10.34
N SER A 94 40.39 2.90 -11.34
CA SER A 94 41.46 3.27 -12.28
C SER A 94 41.29 4.72 -12.75
N GLU A 95 42.33 5.54 -12.54
CA GLU A 95 42.52 6.83 -13.21
C GLU A 95 42.53 6.63 -14.72
N VAL A 96 41.71 7.39 -15.47
CA VAL A 96 42.03 7.82 -16.83
C VAL A 96 41.54 9.26 -17.03
N TYR A 97 42.54 10.13 -17.14
CA TYR A 97 42.58 11.48 -17.73
C TYR A 97 41.45 11.80 -18.73
N ASN A 98 40.64 12.83 -18.43
CA ASN A 98 39.73 13.47 -19.39
C ASN A 98 40.33 14.83 -19.82
N PRO A 99 40.95 14.93 -21.01
CA PRO A 99 41.01 16.20 -21.70
C PRO A 99 39.72 16.32 -22.52
N CYS A 100 38.89 17.31 -22.20
CA CYS A 100 38.31 18.22 -23.19
C CYS A 100 37.29 19.13 -22.51
N ASP A 101 37.54 20.40 -22.78
CA ASP A 101 37.11 21.63 -22.14
C ASP A 101 35.64 22.02 -22.36
N PRO A 102 35.16 23.04 -21.62
CA PRO A 102 33.88 23.68 -21.87
C PRO A 102 33.90 24.52 -23.15
N CYS A 103 32.69 24.82 -23.63
CA CYS A 103 32.39 25.60 -24.82
C CYS A 103 33.11 26.97 -24.87
N ASP A 104 34.00 27.16 -25.86
CA ASP A 104 34.11 28.31 -26.79
C ASP A 104 35.39 28.20 -27.66
#